data_AF-I7AEH4-F1
#
_entry.id   AF-I7AEH4-F1
#
_cell.length_a   1.000
_cell.length_b   1.000
_cell.length_c   1.000
_cell.angle_alpha   90.00
_cell.angle_beta   90.00
_cell.angle_gamma   90.00
#
_symmetry.space_group_name_H-M   'P 1'
#
loop_
_entity.id
_entity.type
_entity.pdbx_description
1 polymer ?
#
loop_
_entity_poly.entity_id
_entity_poly.type
_entity_poly.pdbx_seq_one_letter_code
_entity_poly.pdbx_strand_id
1 'polypeptide(L)'
;MKSYKVFKKPYILIEDCKNKCQPFYKEYVNSDAPKLHLDSPTLCCPFQAAKKYKQSGRRRHIREGFCEICYVRFNNYEEHIEEFEHREFAKDNSNYKKLDIFISTSAFENIGPPEEYIPQSPTFKLTPASSGRKYNGTCSNDNEKCSQTLHFSLISTEGCLGQDAMLFDHFIAEIFDK
;
A
#
# COMPACT_ATOMS: atom_id res chain seq x y z
N MET A 1 5.89 -7.11 43.59
CA MET A 1 5.10 -8.31 43.23
C MET A 1 4.96 -8.32 41.71
N LYS A 2 5.29 -9.43 41.04
CA LYS A 2 5.08 -9.55 39.58
C LYS A 2 3.57 -9.61 39.32
N SER A 3 3.06 -8.75 38.44
CA SER A 3 1.66 -8.83 38.02
C SER A 3 1.54 -9.94 36.98
N TYR A 4 0.73 -10.95 37.28
CA TYR A 4 0.45 -12.03 36.33
C TYR A 4 -0.89 -11.75 35.65
N LYS A 5 -0.93 -11.90 34.33
CA LYS A 5 -2.17 -11.85 33.55
C LYS A 5 -2.54 -13.26 33.11
N VAL A 6 -3.79 -13.63 33.36
CA VAL A 6 -4.36 -14.92 32.93
C VAL A 6 -5.33 -14.63 31.79
N PHE A 7 -5.07 -15.19 30.61
CA PHE A 7 -5.96 -15.10 29.45
C PHE A 7 -7.10 -16.12 29.59
N LYS A 8 -8.35 -15.68 29.38
CA LYS A 8 -9.55 -16.52 29.50
C LYS A 8 -10.09 -16.94 28.13
N LYS A 9 -9.75 -16.21 27.08
CA LYS A 9 -10.22 -16.41 25.70
C LYS A 9 -9.05 -16.75 24.77
N PRO A 10 -9.30 -17.18 23.53
CA PRO A 10 -8.23 -17.35 22.54
C PRO A 10 -7.40 -16.06 22.41
N TYR A 11 -6.09 -16.21 22.40
CA TYR A 11 -5.16 -15.09 22.39
C TYR A 11 -3.93 -15.38 21.54
N ILE A 12 -3.26 -14.32 21.12
CA ILE A 12 -1.90 -14.34 20.59
C ILE A 12 -1.03 -13.55 21.56
N LEU A 13 0.05 -14.15 22.02
CA LEU A 13 1.07 -13.54 22.88
C LEU A 13 2.38 -13.57 22.11
N ILE A 14 3.02 -12.40 21.99
CA ILE A 14 4.31 -12.25 21.33
C ILE A 14 5.32 -11.76 22.35
N GLU A 15 6.39 -12.51 22.51
CA GLU A 15 7.46 -12.27 23.46
C GLU A 15 8.80 -12.31 22.74
N ASP A 16 9.72 -11.45 23.18
CA ASP A 16 11.11 -11.56 22.74
C ASP A 16 11.75 -12.76 23.44
N CYS A 17 12.37 -13.65 22.68
CA CYS A 17 13.06 -14.83 23.21
C CYS A 17 14.20 -14.47 24.17
N LYS A 18 14.76 -13.26 24.06
CA LYS A 18 15.79 -12.73 24.96
C LYS A 18 15.21 -11.93 26.13
N ASN A 19 13.88 -11.79 26.22
CA ASN A 19 13.18 -11.03 27.25
C ASN A 19 13.67 -9.57 27.39
N LYS A 20 14.13 -8.93 26.30
CA LYS A 20 14.56 -7.52 26.31
C LYS A 20 13.41 -6.55 26.09
N CYS A 21 12.40 -6.97 25.34
CA CYS A 21 11.23 -6.17 25.02
C CYS A 21 10.02 -6.57 25.87
N GLN A 22 9.13 -5.61 26.13
CA GLN A 22 7.88 -5.89 26.83
C GLN A 22 6.98 -6.79 25.96
N PRO A 23 6.49 -7.93 26.49
CA PRO A 23 5.48 -8.74 25.84
C PRO A 23 4.23 -7.94 25.46
N PHE A 24 3.65 -8.25 24.31
CA PHE A 24 2.34 -7.74 23.93
C PHE A 24 1.44 -8.86 23.44
N TYR A 25 0.13 -8.67 23.58
CA TYR A 25 -0.86 -9.71 23.29
C TYR A 25 -2.15 -9.13 22.72
N LYS A 26 -2.87 -9.97 22.00
CA LYS A 26 -4.25 -9.73 21.57
C LYS A 26 -5.12 -10.88 22.03
N GLU A 27 -6.07 -10.61 22.93
CA GLU A 27 -7.10 -11.56 23.34
C GLU A 27 -8.37 -11.28 22.54
N TYR A 28 -8.94 -12.31 21.90
CA TYR A 28 -10.11 -12.18 21.03
C TYR A 28 -11.41 -12.31 21.84
N VAL A 29 -12.39 -11.46 21.51
CA VAL A 29 -13.72 -11.52 22.13
C VAL A 29 -14.62 -12.42 21.29
N ASN A 30 -15.26 -13.42 21.92
CA ASN A 30 -16.46 -14.14 21.46
C ASN A 30 -16.59 -14.36 19.93
N SER A 31 -15.57 -14.94 19.28
CA SER A 31 -15.51 -15.26 17.83
C SER A 31 -14.93 -14.21 16.88
N ASP A 32 -14.38 -13.10 17.38
CA ASP A 32 -13.67 -12.08 16.59
C ASP A 32 -12.27 -12.51 16.12
N ALA A 33 -11.89 -13.77 16.35
CA ALA A 33 -10.70 -14.33 15.73
C ALA A 33 -10.85 -14.30 14.20
N PRO A 34 -9.82 -13.92 13.43
CA PRO A 34 -9.91 -13.87 11.97
C PRO A 34 -10.38 -15.21 11.41
N LYS A 35 -11.47 -15.20 10.65
CA LYS A 35 -12.00 -16.37 9.95
C LYS A 35 -11.81 -16.16 8.46
N LEU A 36 -11.39 -17.22 7.79
CA LEU A 36 -11.25 -17.22 6.35
C LEU A 36 -12.63 -17.48 5.71
N HIS A 37 -13.09 -16.54 4.88
CA HIS A 37 -14.32 -16.63 4.12
C HIS A 37 -13.98 -16.95 2.66
N LEU A 38 -14.07 -18.22 2.28
CA LEU A 38 -13.78 -18.67 0.90
C LEU A 38 -14.88 -18.26 -0.09
N ASP A 39 -16.07 -17.96 0.42
CA ASP A 39 -17.23 -17.55 -0.39
C ASP A 39 -17.25 -16.03 -0.66
N SER A 40 -16.22 -15.29 -0.26
CA SER A 40 -16.16 -13.84 -0.49
C SER A 40 -16.05 -13.51 -1.99
N PRO A 41 -16.69 -12.45 -2.49
CA PRO A 41 -16.53 -12.02 -3.87
C PRO A 41 -15.06 -11.81 -4.26
N THR A 42 -14.74 -12.01 -5.54
CA THR A 42 -13.40 -11.73 -6.06
C THR A 42 -12.99 -10.28 -5.75
N LEU A 43 -11.71 -10.06 -5.46
CA LEU A 43 -11.14 -8.75 -5.08
C LEU A 43 -11.63 -8.19 -3.71
N CYS A 44 -12.32 -8.99 -2.89
CA CYS A 44 -12.60 -8.66 -1.48
C CYS A 44 -11.57 -9.25 -0.52
N CYS A 45 -11.46 -8.67 0.68
CA CYS A 45 -10.62 -9.24 1.74
C CYS A 45 -11.31 -10.50 2.30
N PRO A 46 -10.65 -11.67 2.30
CA PRO A 46 -11.27 -12.93 2.72
C PRO A 46 -11.44 -13.04 4.24
N PHE A 47 -10.93 -12.08 5.02
CA PHE A 47 -11.16 -11.99 6.47
C PHE A 47 -12.34 -11.07 6.83
N GLN A 48 -13.05 -10.54 5.84
CA GLN A 48 -14.24 -9.70 6.04
C GLN A 48 -15.49 -10.47 5.59
N ALA A 49 -16.31 -10.88 6.56
CA ALA A 49 -17.52 -11.69 6.30
C ALA A 49 -18.52 -11.02 5.34
N ALA A 50 -18.61 -9.69 5.31
CA ALA A 50 -19.53 -8.96 4.45
C ALA A 50 -19.05 -7.52 4.22
N LYS A 51 -18.26 -7.30 3.17
CA LYS A 51 -17.87 -5.94 2.77
C LYS A 51 -19.09 -5.25 2.12
N LYS A 52 -19.84 -4.46 2.89
CA LYS A 52 -20.71 -3.44 2.30
C LYS A 52 -19.80 -2.36 1.74
N TYR A 53 -19.77 -2.15 0.43
CA TYR A 53 -19.16 -0.95 -0.16
C TYR A 53 -19.94 0.26 0.36
N LYS A 54 -19.52 0.78 1.52
CA LYS A 54 -19.94 2.11 1.95
C LYS A 54 -19.27 3.05 0.97
N GLN A 55 -20.04 3.64 0.05
CA GLN A 55 -19.57 4.80 -0.69
C GLN A 55 -19.10 5.80 0.36
N SER A 56 -17.80 6.06 0.38
CA SER A 56 -17.21 6.99 1.33
C SER A 56 -17.78 8.37 1.01
N GLY A 57 -18.88 8.74 1.65
CA GLY A 57 -19.23 10.14 1.81
C GLY A 57 -17.98 10.80 2.38
N ARG A 58 -17.39 11.72 1.62
CA ARG A 58 -16.10 12.37 1.94
C ARG A 58 -16.27 13.21 3.21
N ARG A 59 -16.33 12.57 4.37
CA ARG A 59 -16.10 13.24 5.64
C ARG A 59 -14.60 13.45 5.69
N ARG A 60 -14.16 14.69 5.52
CA ARG A 60 -12.79 15.10 5.82
C ARG A 60 -12.60 14.83 7.31
N HIS A 61 -12.11 13.64 7.62
CA HIS A 61 -11.78 13.27 8.98
C HIS A 61 -10.55 14.07 9.36
N ILE A 62 -10.62 14.76 10.49
CA ILE A 62 -9.47 15.41 11.12
C ILE A 62 -8.39 14.34 11.27
N ARG A 63 -7.20 14.57 10.71
CA ARG A 63 -6.11 13.61 10.74
C ARG A 63 -5.22 13.94 11.93
N GLU A 64 -5.23 13.07 12.93
CA GLU A 64 -4.25 13.10 14.03
C GLU A 64 -3.00 12.31 13.63
N GLY A 65 -1.87 12.61 14.25
CA GLY A 65 -0.60 11.98 13.91
C GLY A 65 0.57 12.44 14.76
N PHE A 66 1.76 12.09 14.30
CA PHE A 66 3.03 12.53 14.86
C PHE A 66 3.85 13.19 13.76
N CYS A 67 4.37 14.38 14.03
CA CYS A 67 5.22 15.09 13.10
C CYS A 67 6.67 14.73 13.35
N GLU A 68 7.34 14.19 12.33
CA GLU A 68 8.76 13.82 12.40
C GLU A 68 9.70 15.03 12.35
N ILE A 69 9.21 16.17 11.87
CA ILE A 69 9.95 17.43 11.81
C ILE A 69 9.96 18.12 13.18
N CYS A 70 8.77 18.30 13.75
CA CYS A 70 8.59 18.99 15.02
C CYS A 70 8.74 18.06 16.23
N TYR A 71 8.77 16.74 16.04
CA TYR A 71 8.78 15.72 17.08
C TYR A 71 7.62 15.81 18.09
N VAL A 72 6.45 16.25 17.63
CA VAL A 72 5.23 16.40 18.45
C VAL A 72 4.07 15.60 17.89
N ARG A 73 3.17 15.15 18.78
CA ARG A 73 1.86 14.63 18.38
C ARG A 73 0.92 15.80 18.11
N PHE A 74 0.20 15.75 16.99
CA PHE A 74 -0.82 16.71 16.63
C PHE A 74 -2.19 16.03 16.51
N ASN A 75 -3.24 16.75 16.86
CA ASN A 75 -4.61 16.25 16.75
C ASN A 75 -5.23 16.58 15.38
N ASN A 76 -4.77 17.67 14.76
CA ASN A 76 -5.28 18.18 13.49
C ASN A 76 -4.10 18.51 12.56
N TYR A 77 -4.01 17.78 11.44
CA TYR A 77 -2.97 17.97 10.43
C TYR A 77 -3.00 19.38 9.83
N GLU A 78 -4.19 19.87 9.46
CA GLU A 78 -4.33 21.16 8.80
C GLU A 78 -3.90 22.32 9.69
N GLU A 79 -4.18 22.26 10.99
CA GLU A 79 -3.72 23.26 11.96
C GLU A 79 -2.20 23.16 12.19
N HIS A 80 -1.68 21.94 12.36
CA HIS A 80 -0.26 21.72 12.65
C HIS A 80 0.68 22.26 11.57
N ILE A 81 0.35 22.09 10.28
CA ILE A 81 1.19 22.62 9.19
C ILE A 81 1.21 24.15 9.12
N GLU A 82 0.23 24.81 9.73
CA GLU A 82 0.16 26.27 9.82
C GLU A 82 0.90 26.82 11.06
N GLU A 83 1.27 25.96 12.00
CA GLU A 83 2.02 26.33 13.19
C GLU A 83 3.40 26.90 12.84
N PHE A 84 3.87 27.84 13.67
CA PHE A 84 5.10 28.58 13.42
C PHE A 84 6.32 27.66 13.27
N GLU A 85 6.50 26.70 14.18
CA GLU A 85 7.66 25.80 14.18
C GLU A 85 7.75 24.98 12.89
N HIS A 86 6.63 24.39 12.46
CA HIS A 86 6.58 23.61 11.23
C HIS A 86 6.87 24.49 10.01
N ARG A 87 6.29 25.70 9.97
CA ARG A 87 6.48 26.63 8.85
C ARG A 87 7.90 27.14 8.73
N GLU A 88 8.56 27.45 9.83
CA GLU A 88 9.95 27.92 9.78
C GLU A 88 10.90 26.82 9.33
N PHE A 89 10.68 25.58 9.79
CA PHE A 89 11.42 24.43 9.26
C PHE A 89 11.18 24.23 7.76
N ALA A 90 9.92 24.29 7.32
CA ALA A 90 9.54 24.08 5.92
C ALA A 90 10.07 25.17 4.97
N LYS A 91 10.28 26.39 5.45
CA LYS A 91 10.85 27.49 4.65
C LYS A 91 12.37 27.44 4.54
N ASP A 92 13.05 26.76 5.46
CA ASP A 92 14.50 26.67 5.40
C ASP A 92 14.93 25.57 4.43
N ASN A 93 15.36 25.99 3.24
CA ASN A 93 15.89 25.12 2.19
C ASN A 93 17.07 24.26 2.66
N SER A 94 17.78 24.67 3.71
CA SER A 94 18.90 23.90 4.26
C SER A 94 18.46 22.54 4.81
N ASN A 95 17.22 22.44 5.30
CA ASN A 95 16.64 21.21 5.83
C ASN A 95 16.37 20.16 4.74
N TYR A 96 16.21 20.58 3.49
CA TYR A 96 15.85 19.72 2.36
C TYR A 96 17.01 19.43 1.40
N LYS A 97 18.23 19.92 1.69
CA LYS A 97 19.42 19.74 0.83
C LYS A 97 19.69 18.30 0.40
N LYS A 98 19.48 17.33 1.30
CA LYS A 98 19.67 15.91 0.96
C LYS A 98 18.68 15.44 -0.10
N LEU A 99 17.43 15.90 -0.03
CA LEU A 99 16.42 15.64 -1.05
C LEU A 99 16.78 16.36 -2.35
N ASP A 100 17.26 17.60 -2.30
CA ASP A 100 17.67 18.34 -3.50
C ASP A 100 18.84 17.64 -4.22
N ILE A 101 19.83 17.15 -3.47
CA ILE A 101 20.94 16.35 -4.01
C ILE A 101 20.42 15.06 -4.64
N PHE A 102 19.52 14.34 -3.94
CA PHE A 102 18.92 13.13 -4.47
C PHE A 102 18.13 13.40 -5.77
N ILE A 103 17.32 14.46 -5.79
CA ILE A 103 16.51 14.83 -6.95
C ILE A 103 17.39 15.22 -8.15
N SER A 104 18.47 15.98 -7.91
CA SER A 104 19.40 16.39 -8.96
C SER A 104 20.28 15.26 -9.48
N THR A 105 20.62 14.29 -8.65
CA THR A 105 21.43 13.11 -9.04
C THR A 105 20.57 12.07 -9.76
N SER A 106 19.29 11.99 -9.41
CA SER A 106 18.36 11.08 -10.06
C SER A 106 18.08 11.57 -11.47
N ALA A 107 18.42 10.76 -12.48
CA ALA A 107 17.97 10.99 -13.85
C ALA A 107 16.47 10.69 -13.93
N PHE A 108 15.64 11.62 -13.44
CA PHE A 108 14.26 11.69 -13.88
C PHE A 108 14.33 12.12 -15.33
N GLU A 109 14.42 11.14 -16.23
CA GLU A 109 14.14 11.38 -17.62
C GLU A 109 12.77 12.07 -17.63
N ASN A 110 12.76 13.35 -18.00
CA ASN A 110 11.54 14.00 -18.46
C ASN A 110 11.19 13.31 -19.78
N ILE A 111 10.65 12.10 -19.66
CA ILE A 111 9.83 11.50 -20.69
C ILE A 111 8.61 12.41 -20.72
N GLY A 112 8.73 13.52 -21.46
CA GLY A 112 7.57 14.23 -21.96
C GLY A 112 6.62 13.18 -22.51
N PRO A 113 5.30 13.31 -22.27
CA PRO A 113 4.37 12.21 -22.45
C PRO A 113 4.63 11.52 -23.80
N PRO A 114 4.99 10.23 -23.82
CA PRO A 114 4.87 9.46 -25.04
C PRO A 114 3.41 9.63 -25.46
N GLU A 115 3.15 9.97 -26.71
CA GLU A 115 1.80 9.94 -27.27
C GLU A 115 1.08 8.67 -26.77
N GLU A 116 -0.05 8.88 -26.09
CA GLU A 116 -0.98 7.86 -25.62
C GLU A 116 -0.45 6.79 -24.63
N TYR A 117 0.04 7.19 -23.45
CA TYR A 117 -0.05 6.27 -22.29
C TYR A 117 -1.51 6.20 -21.79
N ILE A 118 -2.27 5.22 -22.27
CA ILE A 118 -3.56 4.84 -21.68
C ILE A 118 -3.25 3.88 -20.53
N PRO A 119 -3.50 4.26 -19.25
CA PRO A 119 -3.31 3.34 -18.14
C PRO A 119 -4.30 2.18 -18.26
N GLN A 120 -3.82 1.04 -18.74
CA GLN A 120 -4.58 -0.21 -18.69
C GLN A 120 -4.49 -0.74 -17.26
N SER A 121 -5.47 -0.39 -16.42
CA SER A 121 -5.66 -1.13 -15.17
C SER A 121 -5.88 -2.62 -15.51
N PRO A 122 -5.17 -3.56 -14.85
CA PRO A 122 -5.37 -4.99 -15.03
C PRO A 122 -6.82 -5.44 -14.79
N THR A 123 -7.63 -4.61 -14.11
CA THR A 123 -9.03 -4.90 -13.77
C THR A 123 -10.05 -4.38 -14.80
N PHE A 124 -9.66 -3.62 -15.82
CA PHE A 124 -10.63 -3.07 -16.79
C PHE A 124 -11.34 -4.14 -17.62
N LYS A 125 -10.73 -5.31 -17.84
CA LYS A 125 -11.30 -6.36 -18.70
C LYS A 125 -12.40 -7.19 -18.05
N LEU A 126 -12.71 -6.98 -16.76
CA LEU A 126 -13.63 -7.85 -16.01
C LEU A 126 -14.93 -7.18 -15.55
N THR A 127 -15.17 -5.93 -15.93
CA THR A 127 -16.45 -5.28 -15.60
C THR A 127 -17.37 -5.35 -16.81
N PRO A 128 -18.54 -6.04 -16.74
CA PRO A 128 -19.57 -5.85 -17.74
C PRO A 128 -19.98 -4.38 -17.73
N ALA A 129 -19.69 -3.67 -18.81
CA ALA A 129 -20.04 -2.27 -18.96
C ALA A 129 -21.56 -2.12 -18.79
N SER A 130 -21.98 -1.48 -17.70
CA SER A 130 -23.33 -0.95 -17.59
C SER A 130 -23.45 0.24 -18.56
N SER A 131 -23.85 -0.11 -19.77
CA SER A 131 -24.69 0.63 -20.72
C SER A 131 -24.63 2.17 -20.70
N GLY A 132 -24.18 2.72 -21.83
CA GLY A 132 -24.41 4.13 -22.13
C GLY A 132 -23.88 4.61 -23.48
N ARG A 133 -23.77 3.78 -24.53
CA ARG A 133 -23.63 4.26 -25.92
C ARG A 133 -24.11 3.19 -26.91
N LYS A 134 -25.15 3.54 -27.68
CA LYS A 134 -25.72 2.74 -28.76
C LYS A 134 -24.76 2.71 -29.94
N TYR A 135 -24.40 1.52 -30.41
CA TYR A 135 -24.00 1.29 -31.80
C TYR A 135 -24.72 0.05 -32.32
N ASN A 136 -25.33 0.20 -33.50
CA ASN A 136 -25.98 -0.88 -34.25
C ASN A 136 -24.90 -1.75 -34.90
N GLY A 137 -25.01 -3.08 -34.75
CA GLY A 137 -24.16 -4.05 -35.43
C GLY A 137 -24.63 -5.48 -35.15
N THR A 138 -24.98 -6.19 -36.21
CA THR A 138 -25.71 -7.47 -36.26
C THR A 138 -24.84 -8.70 -35.94
N CYS A 139 -25.43 -9.65 -35.19
CA CYS A 139 -25.22 -11.11 -35.03
C CYS A 139 -23.83 -11.76 -35.00
N SER A 140 -23.58 -12.61 -34.00
CA SER A 140 -23.73 -14.09 -34.10
C SER A 140 -23.45 -14.82 -32.78
N ASN A 141 -23.94 -16.06 -32.71
CA ASN A 141 -24.24 -16.90 -31.54
C ASN A 141 -23.08 -17.77 -31.00
N ASP A 142 -23.33 -18.24 -29.77
CA ASP A 142 -22.98 -19.51 -29.10
C ASP A 142 -21.60 -19.79 -28.46
N ASN A 143 -21.69 -20.03 -27.14
CA ASN A 143 -21.03 -21.07 -26.33
C ASN A 143 -19.53 -21.31 -26.48
N GLU A 144 -18.74 -20.82 -25.52
CA GLU A 144 -17.51 -21.50 -25.13
C GLU A 144 -17.17 -21.26 -23.64
N LYS A 145 -17.09 -22.36 -22.87
CA LYS A 145 -16.55 -22.41 -21.52
C LYS A 145 -15.05 -22.17 -21.59
N CYS A 146 -14.57 -21.02 -21.12
CA CYS A 146 -13.14 -20.75 -21.02
C CYS A 146 -12.62 -21.21 -19.64
N SER A 147 -12.17 -22.45 -19.57
CA SER A 147 -11.32 -22.94 -18.48
C SER A 147 -9.93 -22.30 -18.64
N GLN A 148 -9.63 -21.22 -17.92
CA GLN A 148 -8.31 -20.57 -17.99
C GLN A 148 -7.36 -21.19 -16.97
N THR A 149 -6.68 -22.25 -17.39
CA THR A 149 -5.44 -22.71 -16.76
C THR A 149 -4.33 -21.72 -17.14
N LEU A 150 -3.74 -21.04 -16.16
CA LEU A 150 -2.63 -20.10 -16.39
C LEU A 150 -1.36 -20.89 -16.76
N HIS A 151 -0.94 -20.77 -18.02
CA HIS A 151 0.33 -21.30 -18.49
C HIS A 151 1.41 -20.22 -18.30
N PHE A 152 2.39 -20.48 -17.43
CA PHE A 152 3.54 -19.61 -17.25
C PHE A 152 4.65 -20.06 -18.20
N SER A 153 4.96 -19.23 -19.19
CA SER A 153 6.12 -19.42 -20.05
C SER A 153 7.37 -18.93 -19.31
N LEU A 154 8.35 -19.81 -19.11
CA LEU A 154 9.70 -19.43 -18.68
C LEU A 154 10.39 -18.70 -19.83
N ILE A 155 10.74 -17.43 -19.63
CA ILE A 155 11.54 -16.67 -20.58
C ILE A 155 13.00 -17.09 -20.39
N SER A 156 13.56 -17.74 -21.42
CA SER A 156 14.99 -18.02 -21.54
C SER A 156 15.78 -16.71 -21.57
N THR A 157 16.72 -16.55 -20.64
CA THR A 157 17.69 -15.46 -20.64
C THR A 157 18.92 -15.87 -21.44
N GLU A 158 18.97 -15.50 -22.72
CA GLU A 158 20.23 -15.42 -23.45
C GLU A 158 20.30 -14.10 -24.23
N GLY A 159 21.25 -13.26 -23.83
CA GLY A 159 21.86 -12.25 -24.70
C GLY A 159 21.27 -10.84 -24.65
N CYS A 160 21.78 -9.98 -23.75
CA CYS A 160 22.25 -8.66 -24.18
C CYS A 160 23.17 -8.04 -23.12
N LEU A 161 24.36 -7.64 -23.56
CA LEU A 161 25.45 -7.07 -22.78
C LEU A 161 25.13 -5.65 -22.30
N GLY A 162 25.50 -5.37 -21.05
CA GLY A 162 26.06 -4.09 -20.65
C GLY A 162 25.09 -3.01 -20.17
N GLN A 163 24.48 -3.21 -19.00
CA GLN A 163 24.17 -2.12 -18.07
C GLN A 163 24.42 -2.64 -16.66
N ASP A 164 25.32 -1.98 -15.94
CA ASP A 164 25.65 -2.26 -14.55
C ASP A 164 24.43 -1.90 -13.70
N ALA A 165 23.53 -2.88 -13.54
CA ALA A 165 22.35 -2.75 -12.70
C ALA A 165 22.81 -2.87 -11.24
N MET A 166 23.15 -1.73 -10.63
CA MET A 166 23.32 -1.65 -9.19
C MET A 166 21.99 -2.04 -8.52
N LEU A 167 22.00 -3.21 -7.88
CA LEU A 167 20.88 -3.76 -7.12
C LEU A 167 20.49 -2.78 -6.02
N PHE A 168 19.21 -2.37 -6.02
CA PHE A 168 18.62 -1.38 -5.12
C PHE A 168 18.89 -1.64 -3.62
N ASP A 169 19.09 -2.92 -3.27
CA ASP A 169 19.42 -3.36 -1.91
C ASP A 169 20.80 -2.87 -1.43
N HIS A 170 21.74 -2.61 -2.34
CA HIS A 170 23.09 -2.15 -1.99
C HIS A 170 23.15 -0.65 -1.65
N PHE A 171 22.20 0.15 -2.16
CA PHE A 171 22.10 1.59 -1.88
C PHE A 171 21.55 1.87 -0.48
N ILE A 172 20.60 1.06 -0.01
CA ILE A 172 19.99 1.26 1.31
C ILE A 172 20.98 0.97 2.44
N ALA A 173 21.85 -0.04 2.29
CA ALA A 173 22.86 -0.38 3.30
C ALA A 173 23.94 0.69 3.48
N GLU A 174 24.28 1.43 2.41
CA GLU A 174 25.35 2.44 2.45
C GLU A 174 24.88 3.80 3.02
N ILE A 175 23.56 4.05 3.03
CA ILE A 175 22.98 5.34 3.46
C ILE A 175 22.68 5.41 4.95
N PHE A 176 22.43 4.27 5.62
CA PHE A 176 21.91 4.26 6.98
C PHE A 176 22.86 3.72 8.06
N ASP A 177 24.04 3.22 7.70
CA ASP A 177 25.09 2.89 8.67
C ASP A 177 26.14 4.01 8.75
N LYS A 178 25.88 5.02 9.59
CA LYS A 178 26.87 5.87 10.26
C LYS A 178 26.34 6.44 11.56
#